data_AF-A0A6M1YPR3-F1
#
_entry.id   AF-A0A6M1YPR3-F1
#
_cell.length_a   1.000
_cell.length_b   1.000
_cell.length_c   1.000
_cell.angle_alpha   90.00
_cell.angle_beta   90.00
_cell.angle_gamma   90.00
#
_symmetry.space_group_name_H-M   'P 1'
#
loop_
_entity.id
_entity.type
_entity.pdbx_description
1 polymer ?
#
loop_
_entity_poly.entity_id
_entity_poly.type
_entity_poly.pdbx_seq_one_letter_code
_entity_poly.pdbx_strand_id
1 'polypeptide(L)'
;ETSLIQTCGRASRNVNGRVIMYADNETLAIKHTLAVTQKRRILQEEYNKKHGITPQTVKKAKIETIEETFGLKEDIETDVKKIDLKKTHTTKDLEAKIKEIQKEMKKAAKELRFEDAAKLRDLLHYYQNLEIIK
;
A
#
# COMPACT_ATOMS: atom_id res chain seq x y z
N GLU A 1 -15.24 -1.79 22.89
CA GLU A 1 -15.30 -3.04 22.08
C GLU A 1 -15.34 -2.84 20.55
N THR A 2 -15.27 -1.61 20.02
CA THR A 2 -15.35 -1.35 18.57
C THR A 2 -14.05 -1.55 17.80
N SER A 3 -12.89 -1.47 18.47
CA SER A 3 -11.57 -1.47 17.81
C SER A 3 -11.24 -2.80 17.13
N LEU A 4 -11.44 -3.94 17.79
CA LEU A 4 -11.16 -5.26 17.22
C LEU A 4 -12.02 -5.53 15.97
N ILE A 5 -13.30 -5.18 16.02
CA ILE A 5 -14.22 -5.32 14.88
C ILE A 5 -13.77 -4.43 13.71
N GLN A 6 -13.37 -3.19 13.98
CA GLN A 6 -12.88 -2.27 12.95
C GLN A 6 -11.59 -2.78 12.29
N THR A 7 -10.66 -3.30 13.08
CA THR A 7 -9.42 -3.90 12.57
C THR A 7 -9.72 -5.12 11.69
N CYS A 8 -10.61 -6.02 12.14
CA CYS A 8 -11.04 -7.17 11.34
C CYS A 8 -11.70 -6.74 10.03
N GLY A 9 -12.49 -5.66 10.06
CA GLY A 9 -13.15 -5.09 8.88
C GLY A 9 -12.20 -4.60 7.80
N ARG A 10 -10.91 -4.36 8.09
CA ARG A 10 -9.93 -4.04 7.04
C ARG A 10 -9.66 -5.22 6.12
N ALA A 11 -9.73 -6.45 6.64
CA ALA A 11 -9.49 -7.68 5.88
C ALA A 11 -10.69 -8.08 4.99
N SER A 12 -11.91 -7.59 5.25
CA SER A 12 -13.12 -8.00 4.52
C SER A 12 -13.21 -7.50 3.08
N ARG A 13 -12.25 -6.67 2.63
CA ARG A 13 -12.18 -6.15 1.26
C ARG A 13 -11.55 -7.12 0.26
N ASN A 14 -11.10 -8.29 0.71
CA ASN A 14 -10.47 -9.32 -0.11
C ASN A 14 -11.17 -10.66 0.10
N VAL A 15 -11.37 -11.42 -0.98
CA VAL A 15 -11.96 -12.77 -0.93
C VAL A 15 -11.22 -13.72 0.03
N ASN A 16 -9.89 -13.61 0.09
CA ASN A 16 -9.02 -14.40 0.96
C ASN A 16 -8.68 -13.65 2.27
N GLY A 17 -9.47 -12.66 2.64
CA GLY A 17 -9.27 -11.87 3.85
C GLY A 17 -9.24 -12.75 5.10
N ARG A 18 -8.11 -12.73 5.82
CA ARG A 18 -7.92 -13.47 7.07
C ARG A 18 -7.36 -12.55 8.15
N VAL A 19 -7.80 -12.78 9.38
CA VAL A 19 -7.31 -12.08 10.57
C VAL A 19 -6.72 -13.13 11.51
N ILE A 20 -5.56 -12.83 12.08
CA ILE A 20 -4.89 -13.66 13.09
C ILE A 20 -4.78 -12.80 14.34
N MET A 21 -5.30 -13.29 15.46
CA MET A 21 -5.19 -12.63 16.77
C MET A 21 -4.21 -13.42 17.61
N TYR A 22 -3.11 -12.80 18.01
CA TYR A 22 -2.17 -13.37 18.97
C TYR A 22 -2.63 -12.98 20.38
N ALA A 23 -3.05 -13.96 21.16
CA ALA A 23 -3.48 -13.78 22.53
C ALA A 23 -3.32 -15.09 23.30
N ASP A 24 -2.85 -15.00 24.55
CA ASP A 24 -2.73 -16.17 25.42
C ASP A 24 -4.11 -16.63 25.95
N ASN A 25 -5.04 -15.68 26.13
CA ASN A 25 -6.37 -15.94 26.65
C ASN A 25 -7.46 -15.26 25.80
N GLU A 26 -8.59 -15.95 25.64
CA GLU A 26 -9.77 -15.38 25.00
C GLU A 26 -10.52 -14.43 25.94
N THR A 27 -10.23 -13.14 25.83
CA THR A 27 -10.98 -12.10 26.55
C THR A 27 -12.42 -11.98 26.05
N LEU A 28 -13.30 -11.40 26.87
CA LEU A 28 -14.70 -11.11 26.50
C LEU A 28 -14.81 -10.34 25.17
N ALA A 29 -13.92 -9.38 24.94
CA ALA A 29 -13.89 -8.59 23.71
C ALA A 29 -13.53 -9.44 22.47
N ILE A 30 -12.62 -10.39 22.60
CA ILE A 30 -12.27 -11.35 21.53
C ILE A 30 -13.48 -12.25 21.24
N LYS A 31 -14.09 -12.83 22.28
CA LYS A 31 -15.27 -13.70 22.13
C LYS A 31 -16.42 -12.97 21.43
N HIS A 32 -16.73 -11.75 21.84
CA HIS A 32 -17.76 -10.94 21.21
C HIS A 32 -17.41 -10.62 19.75
N THR A 33 -16.16 -10.26 19.45
CA THR A 33 -15.70 -9.98 18.08
C THR A 33 -15.84 -11.21 17.18
N LEU A 34 -15.45 -12.39 17.66
CA LEU A 34 -15.57 -13.65 16.93
C LEU A 34 -17.05 -13.99 16.67
N ALA A 35 -17.90 -13.89 17.68
CA ALA A 35 -19.33 -14.17 17.55
C ALA A 35 -20.02 -13.27 16.50
N VAL A 36 -19.76 -11.96 16.54
CA VAL A 36 -20.32 -11.01 15.56
C VAL A 36 -19.78 -11.29 14.15
N THR A 37 -18.47 -11.55 14.02
CA THR A 37 -17.83 -11.80 12.72
C THR A 37 -18.36 -13.10 12.09
N GLN A 38 -18.49 -14.16 12.88
CA GLN A 38 -18.99 -15.45 12.42
C GLN A 38 -20.47 -15.37 12.05
N LYS A 39 -21.30 -14.70 12.86
CA LYS A 39 -22.72 -14.48 12.54
C LYS A 39 -22.90 -13.72 11.22
N ARG A 40 -22.10 -12.67 10.98
CA ARG A 40 -22.14 -11.91 9.71
C ARG A 40 -21.71 -12.75 8.52
N ARG A 41 -20.66 -13.57 8.69
CA ARG A 41 -20.14 -14.43 7.62
C ARG A 41 -21.17 -15.48 7.20
N ILE A 42 -21.82 -16.15 8.16
CA ILE A 42 -22.86 -17.15 7.87
C ILE A 42 -23.99 -16.54 7.06
N LEU A 43 -24.52 -15.39 7.49
CA LEU A 43 -25.59 -14.69 6.76
C LEU A 43 -25.19 -14.31 5.33
N GLN A 44 -23.93 -13.86 5.15
CA GLN A 44 -23.41 -13.52 3.82
C GLN A 44 -23.25 -14.76 2.93
N GLU A 45 -22.77 -15.88 3.47
CA GLU A 45 -22.64 -17.13 2.73
C GLU A 45 -24.01 -17.70 2.34
N GLU A 46 -25.00 -17.65 3.23
CA GLU A 46 -26.38 -18.05 2.94
C GLU A 46 -27.01 -17.18 1.86
N TYR A 47 -26.85 -15.85 1.95
CA TYR A 47 -27.33 -14.92 0.93
C TYR A 47 -26.66 -15.20 -0.42
N ASN A 48 -25.34 -15.38 -0.43
CA ASN A 48 -24.59 -15.67 -1.65
C ASN A 48 -25.05 -16.98 -2.30
N LYS A 49 -25.26 -18.04 -1.51
CA LYS A 49 -25.78 -19.32 -2.02
C LYS A 49 -27.19 -19.17 -2.59
N LYS A 50 -28.08 -18.47 -1.88
CA LYS A 50 -29.47 -18.24 -2.32
C LYS A 50 -29.55 -17.45 -3.63
N HIS A 51 -28.61 -16.53 -3.84
CA HIS A 51 -28.60 -15.65 -5.01
C HIS A 51 -27.56 -16.03 -6.09
N GLY A 52 -26.83 -17.14 -5.92
CA GLY A 52 -25.80 -17.57 -6.87
C GLY A 52 -24.61 -16.61 -6.99
N ILE A 53 -24.32 -15.82 -5.96
CA ILE A 53 -23.26 -14.80 -5.96
C ILE A 53 -21.92 -15.46 -5.63
N THR A 54 -20.93 -15.33 -6.53
CA THR A 54 -19.55 -15.75 -6.25
C THR A 54 -18.76 -14.56 -5.71
N PRO A 55 -18.18 -14.63 -4.49
CA PRO A 55 -17.40 -13.53 -3.94
C PRO A 55 -16.21 -13.18 -4.83
N GLN A 56 -16.06 -11.90 -5.15
CA GLN A 56 -14.92 -11.37 -5.92
C GLN A 56 -14.32 -10.16 -5.23
N THR A 57 -12.99 -10.05 -5.29
CA THR A 57 -12.27 -8.87 -4.79
C THR A 57 -12.51 -7.70 -5.74
N VAL A 58 -13.03 -6.60 -5.21
CA VAL A 58 -13.25 -5.37 -5.99
C VAL A 58 -11.91 -4.81 -6.45
N LYS A 59 -11.68 -4.79 -7.77
CA LYS A 59 -10.55 -4.09 -8.37
C LYS A 59 -10.89 -2.61 -8.46
N LYS A 60 -10.43 -1.82 -7.49
CA LYS A 60 -10.48 -0.36 -7.61
C LYS A 60 -9.44 0.05 -8.66
N ALA A 61 -9.87 0.75 -9.70
CA ALA A 61 -8.95 1.33 -10.67
C ALA A 61 -7.91 2.17 -9.91
N LYS A 62 -6.62 1.90 -10.13
CA LYS A 62 -5.60 2.91 -9.83
C LYS A 62 -5.94 4.09 -10.73
N ILE A 63 -5.88 5.30 -10.18
CA ILE A 63 -5.88 6.49 -11.02
C ILE A 63 -4.59 6.35 -11.82
N GLU A 64 -4.71 5.99 -13.10
CA GLU A 64 -3.58 5.95 -14.02
C GLU A 64 -2.97 7.36 -13.99
N THR A 65 -1.66 7.40 -13.83
CA THR A 65 -0.95 8.68 -13.92
C THR A 65 -1.09 9.13 -15.38
N ILE A 66 -1.21 10.43 -15.65
CA ILE A 66 -1.26 10.98 -17.02
C ILE A 66 -0.13 10.39 -17.90
N GLU A 67 1.02 10.11 -17.31
CA GLU A 67 2.18 9.46 -17.95
C GLU A 67 1.87 8.05 -18.50
N GLU A 68 1.06 7.24 -17.81
CA GLU A 68 0.68 5.89 -18.24
C GLU A 68 -0.34 5.91 -19.38
N THR A 69 -1.24 6.89 -19.37
CA THR A 69 -2.29 7.05 -20.40
C THR A 69 -1.74 7.65 -21.71
N PHE A 70 -0.69 8.48 -21.67
CA PHE A 70 -0.14 9.16 -22.85
C PHE A 70 1.11 8.50 -23.46
N GLY A 71 1.58 7.36 -22.92
CA GLY A 71 2.67 6.61 -23.54
C GLY A 71 4.02 7.35 -23.60
N LEU A 72 4.21 8.38 -22.79
CA LEU A 72 5.46 9.13 -22.67
C LEU A 72 6.44 8.33 -21.79
N LYS A 73 6.89 7.18 -22.30
CA LYS A 73 8.16 6.59 -21.86
C LYS A 73 9.27 7.39 -22.53
N GLU A 74 9.58 8.57 -22.00
CA GLU A 74 10.90 9.14 -22.30
C GLU A 74 11.94 8.31 -21.54
N ASP A 75 12.91 7.79 -22.29
CA ASP A 75 14.03 7.00 -21.82
C ASP A 75 14.92 7.83 -20.88
N ILE A 76 14.58 7.88 -19.59
CA ILE A 76 15.43 8.51 -18.55
C ILE A 76 16.58 7.55 -18.12
N GLU A 77 16.71 6.37 -18.75
CA GLU A 77 17.79 5.40 -18.48
C GLU A 77 19.21 6.00 -18.64
N THR A 78 19.35 7.13 -19.35
CA THR A 78 20.65 7.76 -19.61
C THR A 78 21.16 8.72 -18.54
N ASP A 79 20.32 9.32 -17.69
CA ASP A 79 20.80 10.31 -16.70
C ASP A 79 21.08 9.72 -15.31
N VAL A 80 20.48 8.58 -14.96
CA VAL A 80 20.67 7.97 -13.62
C VAL A 80 22.05 7.30 -13.47
N LYS A 81 22.71 6.93 -14.58
CA LYS A 81 24.04 6.28 -14.57
C LYS A 81 25.17 7.20 -14.09
N LYS A 82 24.95 8.51 -13.92
CA LYS A 82 25.97 9.46 -13.45
C LYS A 82 25.95 9.75 -11.94
N ILE A 83 24.94 9.26 -11.19
CA ILE A 83 24.85 9.54 -9.75
C ILE A 83 25.62 8.46 -8.97
N ASP A 84 26.92 8.70 -8.85
CA ASP A 84 27.86 8.23 -7.82
C ASP A 84 27.58 6.85 -7.18
N LEU A 85 28.16 5.82 -7.79
CA LEU A 85 28.41 4.49 -7.19
C LEU A 85 29.46 4.50 -6.05
N LYS A 86 29.76 5.65 -5.44
CA LYS A 86 30.78 5.79 -4.39
C LYS A 86 30.25 6.56 -3.21
N LYS A 87 29.44 5.91 -2.39
CA LYS A 87 29.45 6.07 -0.93
C LYS A 87 28.71 4.89 -0.31
N THR A 88 29.41 4.17 0.54
CA THR A 88 28.84 3.22 1.49
C THR A 88 27.83 3.96 2.37
N HIS A 89 26.58 4.04 1.92
CA HIS A 89 25.51 4.62 2.72
C HIS A 89 25.09 3.60 3.79
N THR A 90 25.36 3.94 5.04
CA THR A 90 24.71 3.36 6.23
C THR A 90 23.19 3.45 6.03
N THR A 91 22.44 2.41 6.41
CA THR A 91 20.97 2.34 6.24
C THR A 91 20.23 3.60 6.71
N LYS A 92 20.69 4.19 7.83
CA LYS A 92 20.15 5.44 8.39
C LYS A 92 20.28 6.66 7.47
N ASP A 93 21.35 6.75 6.68
CA ASP A 93 21.57 7.87 5.75
C ASP A 93 20.65 7.75 4.53
N LEU A 94 20.34 6.52 4.12
CA LEU A 94 19.43 6.25 3.02
C LEU A 94 17.98 6.57 3.40
N GLU A 95 17.52 6.16 4.58
CA GLU A 95 16.18 6.50 5.09
C GLU A 95 15.98 8.02 5.22
N ALA A 96 17.02 8.74 5.66
CA ALA A 96 16.99 10.20 5.78
C ALA A 96 16.82 10.87 4.40
N LYS A 97 17.59 10.42 3.40
CA LYS A 97 17.48 10.89 2.01
C LYS A 97 16.11 10.60 1.40
N ILE A 98 15.56 9.40 1.62
CA ILE A 98 14.23 9.02 1.15
C ILE A 98 13.16 9.97 1.73
N LYS A 99 13.23 10.31 3.01
CA LYS A 99 12.30 11.26 3.65
C LYS A 99 12.45 12.67 3.09
N GLU A 100 13.67 13.13 2.82
CA GLU A 100 13.94 14.43 2.25
C GLU A 100 13.36 14.54 0.82
N ILE A 101 13.70 13.59 -0.05
CA ILE A 101 13.18 13.50 -1.43
C ILE A 101 11.64 13.42 -1.42
N GLN A 102 11.05 12.62 -0.52
CA GLN A 102 9.59 12.53 -0.42
C GLN A 102 8.95 13.86 -0.02
N LYS A 103 9.60 14.64 0.86
CA LYS A 103 9.12 15.96 1.28
C LYS A 103 9.20 16.97 0.13
N GLU A 104 10.31 16.97 -0.61
CA GLU A 104 10.49 17.82 -1.79
C GLU A 104 9.50 17.46 -2.90
N MET A 105 9.27 16.17 -3.16
CA MET A 105 8.29 15.69 -4.14
C MET A 105 6.88 16.19 -3.80
N LYS A 106 6.47 16.10 -2.53
CA LYS A 106 5.18 16.61 -2.08
C LYS A 106 5.08 18.13 -2.18
N LYS A 107 6.18 18.85 -1.96
CA LYS A 107 6.23 20.31 -2.12
C LYS A 107 6.09 20.70 -3.60
N ALA A 108 6.83 20.07 -4.50
CA ALA A 108 6.74 20.27 -5.94
C ALA A 108 5.32 19.97 -6.46
N ALA A 109 4.70 18.88 -6.01
CA ALA A 109 3.31 18.56 -6.34
C ALA A 109 2.31 19.62 -5.85
N LYS A 110 2.54 20.19 -4.65
CA LYS A 110 1.70 21.28 -4.10
C LYS A 110 1.86 22.59 -4.87
N GLU A 111 3.06 22.84 -5.40
CA GLU A 111 3.39 23.99 -6.25
C GLU A 111 3.03 23.78 -7.73
N LEU A 112 2.34 22.67 -8.07
CA LEU A 112 1.95 22.29 -9.43
C LEU A 112 3.14 22.08 -10.40
N ARG A 113 4.35 21.86 -9.87
CA ARG A 113 5.56 21.52 -10.63
C ARG A 113 5.61 20.01 -10.84
N PHE A 114 4.79 19.51 -11.76
CA PHE A 114 4.61 18.07 -11.97
C PHE A 114 5.84 17.37 -12.55
N GLU A 115 6.59 18.03 -13.43
CA GLU A 115 7.83 17.47 -13.99
C GLU A 115 8.90 17.25 -12.92
N ASP A 116 9.09 18.23 -12.03
CA ASP A 116 10.01 18.10 -10.89
C ASP A 116 9.55 17.00 -9.92
N ALA A 117 8.24 16.91 -9.67
CA ALA A 117 7.68 15.87 -8.83
C ALA A 117 7.84 14.46 -9.44
N ALA A 118 7.73 14.32 -10.76
CA ALA A 118 7.95 13.07 -11.47
C ALA A 118 9.42 12.62 -11.36
N LYS A 119 10.38 13.52 -11.60
CA LYS A 119 11.81 13.24 -11.42
C LYS A 119 12.15 12.80 -10.00
N LEU A 120 11.58 13.48 -8.99
CA LEU A 120 11.78 13.13 -7.58
C LEU A 120 11.12 11.79 -7.21
N ARG A 121 9.99 11.43 -7.84
CA ARG A 121 9.33 10.13 -7.68
C ARG A 121 10.22 9.01 -8.21
N ASP A 122 10.80 9.18 -9.39
CA ASP A 122 11.64 8.16 -10.02
C ASP A 122 12.94 7.97 -9.23
N LEU A 123 13.52 9.07 -8.74
CA LEU A 123 14.66 9.05 -7.80
C LEU A 123 14.30 8.34 -6.48
N LEU A 124 13.10 8.59 -5.92
CA LEU A 124 12.60 7.93 -4.71
C LEU A 124 12.47 6.42 -4.91
N HIS A 125 11.92 6.00 -6.05
CA HIS A 125 11.81 4.58 -6.41
C HIS A 125 13.19 3.91 -6.54
N TYR A 126 14.16 4.60 -7.13
CA TYR A 126 15.53 4.10 -7.25
C TYR A 126 16.17 3.85 -5.87
N TYR A 127 16.08 4.81 -4.94
CA TYR A 127 16.62 4.64 -3.59
C TYR A 127 15.88 3.58 -2.77
N GLN A 128 14.56 3.47 -2.89
CA GLN A 128 13.79 2.41 -2.23
C GLN A 128 14.18 1.02 -2.73
N ASN A 129 14.43 0.85 -4.02
CA ASN A 129 14.87 -0.42 -4.59
C ASN A 129 16.27 -0.82 -4.08
N LEU A 130 17.18 0.15 -3.91
CA LEU A 130 18.51 -0.09 -3.31
C LEU A 130 18.43 -0.50 -1.83
N GLU A 131 17.43 -0.02 -1.09
CA GLU A 131 17.18 -0.43 0.29
C GLU A 131 16.72 -1.88 0.39
N ILE A 132 15.87 -2.33 -0.56
CA ILE A 132 15.28 -3.67 -0.59
C ILE A 132 16.27 -4.76 -1.02
N ILE A 133 17.31 -4.42 -1.78
CA ILE A 133 18.31 -5.39 -2.29
C ILE A 133 19.34 -5.80 -1.21
N LYS A 134 19.34 -5.19 -0.02
CA LYS A 134 20.16 -5.59 1.14
C LYS A 134 19.39 -6.49 2.09
#